data_AF-A0A969TGQ4-F1
#
_entry.id   AF-A0A969TGQ4-F1
#
_cell.length_a   1.000
_cell.length_b   1.000
_cell.length_c   1.000
_cell.angle_alpha   90.00
_cell.angle_beta   90.00
_cell.angle_gamma   90.00
#
_symmetry.space_group_name_H-M   'P 1'
#
loop_
_entity.id
_entity.type
_entity.pdbx_description
1 polymer ?
#
loop_
_entity_poly.entity_id
_entity_poly.type
_entity_poly.pdbx_seq_one_letter_code
_entity_poly.pdbx_strand_id
1 'polypeptide(L)'
;MNDFNQQIIAEFRANAGVVGGPFTNMPLLLMTTTGAKSGQPRIAPLVYTRDGEQYIIIASKGGAPTNPDWYHNILAHPEVTIEVGVEQFQARATVPQAEERDRLFNQMAAQLPLFAEYQRNTTRRIPVVVLERISS
;
A
#
# COMPACT_ATOMS: atom_id res chain seq x y z
N MET A 1 4.86 -10.30 -15.63
CA MET A 1 4.82 -9.85 -14.22
C MET A 1 6.28 -9.68 -13.84
N ASN A 2 6.70 -8.50 -13.38
CA ASN A 2 8.12 -8.16 -13.27
C ASN A 2 8.79 -9.07 -12.21
N ASP A 3 9.92 -9.70 -12.54
CA ASP A 3 10.61 -10.70 -11.69
C ASP A 3 10.88 -10.18 -10.26
N PHE A 4 11.08 -8.88 -10.14
CA PHE A 4 11.28 -8.17 -8.88
C PHE A 4 10.13 -8.31 -7.88
N ASN A 5 8.86 -8.13 -8.30
CA ASN A 5 7.73 -8.25 -7.38
C ASN A 5 7.53 -9.69 -6.91
N GLN A 6 7.82 -10.67 -7.77
CA GLN A 6 7.71 -12.08 -7.40
C GLN A 6 8.74 -12.46 -6.35
N GLN A 7 9.97 -11.95 -6.47
CA GLN A 7 11.02 -12.15 -5.46
C GLN A 7 10.62 -11.55 -4.11
N ILE A 8 10.12 -10.30 -4.09
CA ILE A 8 9.64 -9.65 -2.85
C ILE A 8 8.52 -10.45 -2.20
N ILE A 9 7.54 -10.91 -2.98
CA ILE A 9 6.41 -11.70 -2.46
C ILE A 9 6.90 -13.03 -1.87
N ALA A 10 7.84 -13.70 -2.55
CA ALA A 10 8.40 -14.96 -2.07
C ALA A 10 9.19 -14.75 -0.77
N GLU A 11 10.04 -13.73 -0.71
CA GLU A 11 10.83 -13.39 0.48
C GLU A 11 9.92 -13.01 1.66
N PHE A 12 8.91 -12.16 1.42
CA PHE A 12 7.93 -11.77 2.42
C PHE A 12 7.27 -13.00 3.07
N ARG A 13 6.78 -13.93 2.24
CA ARG A 13 6.10 -15.14 2.73
C ARG A 13 7.04 -16.13 3.40
N ALA A 14 8.28 -16.22 2.94
CA ALA A 14 9.31 -17.08 3.56
C ALA A 14 9.76 -16.56 4.94
N ASN A 15 9.74 -15.24 5.13
CA ASN A 15 10.31 -14.57 6.30
C ASN A 15 9.26 -13.87 7.17
N ALA A 16 8.03 -14.38 7.20
CA ALA A 16 6.95 -13.87 8.05
C ALA A 16 6.77 -12.34 7.98
N GLY A 17 6.81 -11.80 6.75
CA GLY A 17 6.58 -10.40 6.44
C GLY A 17 7.83 -9.51 6.37
N VAL A 18 9.02 -10.06 6.64
CA VAL A 18 10.29 -9.32 6.61
C VAL A 18 10.95 -9.44 5.24
N VAL A 19 11.32 -8.31 4.64
CA VAL A 19 12.01 -8.24 3.34
C VAL A 19 13.22 -7.34 3.46
N GLY A 20 14.36 -7.78 2.90
CA GLY A 20 15.61 -7.02 2.90
C GLY A 20 15.69 -5.96 1.80
N GLY A 21 16.92 -5.57 1.47
CA GLY A 21 17.23 -4.60 0.42
C GLY A 21 16.53 -3.25 0.67
N PRO A 22 15.78 -2.69 -0.30
CA PRO A 22 15.13 -1.39 -0.15
C PRO A 22 14.02 -1.36 0.91
N PHE A 23 13.56 -2.52 1.40
CA PHE A 23 12.53 -2.62 2.44
C PHE A 23 13.09 -2.95 3.84
N THR A 24 14.42 -2.99 3.98
CA THR A 24 15.07 -3.24 5.27
C THR A 24 14.56 -2.26 6.33
N ASN A 25 14.08 -2.80 7.46
CA ASN A 25 13.48 -2.05 8.58
C ASN A 25 12.18 -1.29 8.24
N MET A 26 11.51 -1.59 7.12
CA MET A 26 10.20 -1.02 6.78
C MET A 26 9.09 -2.05 6.96
N PRO A 27 7.99 -1.71 7.66
CA PRO A 27 6.81 -2.57 7.71
C PRO A 27 6.23 -2.74 6.31
N LEU A 28 6.14 -4.00 5.86
CA LEU A 28 5.59 -4.35 4.56
C LEU A 28 4.28 -5.12 4.72
N LEU A 29 3.37 -4.93 3.77
CA LEU A 29 2.21 -5.78 3.57
C LEU A 29 2.12 -6.17 2.09
N LEU A 30 1.47 -7.29 1.81
CA LEU A 30 1.03 -7.62 0.46
C LEU A 30 -0.46 -7.31 0.33
N MET A 31 -0.82 -6.56 -0.69
CA MET A 31 -2.22 -6.29 -1.02
C MET A 31 -2.58 -6.97 -2.33
N THR A 32 -3.59 -7.83 -2.29
CA THR A 32 -4.21 -8.43 -3.47
C THR A 32 -5.46 -7.63 -3.84
N THR A 33 -5.48 -7.12 -5.07
CA THR A 33 -6.59 -6.35 -5.65
C THR A 33 -7.18 -7.05 -6.87
N THR A 34 -8.43 -6.74 -7.21
CA THR A 34 -9.04 -7.15 -8.50
C THR A 34 -8.72 -6.11 -9.57
N GLY A 35 -8.09 -6.51 -10.67
CA GLY A 35 -7.70 -5.59 -11.74
C GLY A 35 -8.91 -4.90 -12.38
N ALA A 36 -9.02 -3.56 -12.28
CA ALA A 36 -10.20 -2.80 -12.69
C ALA A 36 -10.65 -3.04 -14.14
N LYS A 37 -9.70 -3.30 -15.04
CA LYS A 37 -10.00 -3.62 -16.46
C LYS A 37 -10.07 -5.11 -16.75
N SER A 38 -9.28 -5.91 -16.04
CA SER A 38 -9.05 -7.32 -16.39
C SER A 38 -9.84 -8.32 -15.56
N GLY A 39 -10.37 -7.93 -14.40
CA GLY A 39 -10.96 -8.83 -13.40
C GLY A 39 -9.95 -9.77 -12.71
N GLN A 40 -8.71 -9.85 -13.19
CA GLN A 40 -7.68 -10.73 -12.65
C GLN A 40 -7.07 -10.21 -11.33
N PRO A 41 -6.69 -11.11 -10.39
CA PRO A 41 -6.01 -10.73 -9.15
C PRO A 41 -4.63 -10.14 -9.42
N ARG A 42 -4.27 -9.10 -8.68
CA ARG A 42 -2.97 -8.39 -8.75
C ARG A 42 -2.42 -8.17 -7.35
N ILE A 43 -1.18 -8.58 -7.11
CA ILE A 43 -0.49 -8.43 -5.82
C ILE A 43 0.50 -7.27 -5.90
N ALA A 44 0.47 -6.39 -4.91
CA ALA A 44 1.42 -5.30 -4.72
C ALA A 44 2.05 -5.37 -3.31
N PRO A 45 3.39 -5.44 -3.19
CA PRO A 45 4.08 -5.19 -1.93
C PRO A 45 4.08 -3.68 -1.62
N LEU A 46 3.67 -3.32 -0.41
CA LEU A 46 3.47 -1.93 0.00
C LEU A 46 4.00 -1.70 1.40
N VAL A 47 4.74 -0.60 1.56
CA VAL A 47 5.09 -0.10 2.90
C VAL A 47 3.84 0.49 3.54
N TYR A 48 3.66 0.21 4.83
CA TYR A 48 2.51 0.71 5.59
C TYR A 48 2.91 1.33 6.93
N THR A 49 2.01 2.13 7.49
CA THR A 49 2.03 2.54 8.90
C THR A 49 0.67 2.24 9.52
N ARG A 50 0.55 2.37 10.85
CA ARG A 50 -0.70 2.15 11.57
C ARG A 50 -1.28 3.46 12.07
N ASP A 51 -2.60 3.53 12.10
CA ASP A 51 -3.38 4.55 12.80
C ASP A 51 -4.50 3.84 13.56
N GLY A 52 -4.29 3.63 14.87
CA GLY A 52 -5.12 2.71 15.65
C GLY A 52 -5.16 1.31 15.01
N GLU A 53 -6.38 0.85 14.69
CA GLU A 53 -6.62 -0.46 14.08
C GLU A 53 -6.50 -0.49 12.55
N GLN A 54 -6.23 0.67 11.93
CA GLN A 54 -6.19 0.82 10.48
C GLN A 54 -4.76 0.68 9.93
N TYR A 55 -4.63 0.14 8.71
CA TYR A 55 -3.37 0.15 7.96
C TYR A 55 -3.38 1.27 6.94
N ILE A 56 -2.31 2.05 6.91
CA ILE A 56 -2.18 3.24 6.06
C ILE A 56 -1.12 2.97 5.00
N ILE A 57 -1.51 3.03 3.73
CA ILE A 57 -0.62 2.90 2.57
C ILE A 57 -0.69 4.16 1.71
N ILE A 58 0.37 4.44 0.97
CA ILE A 58 0.46 5.62 0.10
C ILE A 58 0.70 5.19 -1.35
N ALA A 59 -0.12 5.69 -2.26
CA ALA A 59 -0.02 5.46 -3.71
C ALA A 59 1.10 6.30 -4.36
N SER A 60 2.31 6.22 -3.80
CA SER A 60 3.43 7.11 -4.14
C SER A 60 4.06 6.78 -5.48
N LYS A 61 4.20 5.48 -5.82
CA LYS A 61 4.91 5.01 -7.03
C LYS A 61 6.26 5.72 -7.20
N GLY A 62 6.98 5.93 -6.09
CA GLY A 62 8.27 6.65 -6.08
C GLY A 62 8.22 8.11 -6.54
N GLY A 63 7.06 8.78 -6.48
CA GLY A 63 6.89 10.13 -6.99
C GLY A 63 6.60 10.20 -8.50
N ALA A 64 6.33 9.06 -9.15
CA ALA A 64 5.95 9.07 -10.57
C ALA A 64 4.73 9.97 -10.84
N PRO A 65 4.62 10.57 -12.05
CA PRO A 65 3.54 11.50 -12.40
C PRO A 65 2.15 10.84 -12.47
N THR A 66 2.10 9.50 -12.45
CA THR A 66 0.85 8.72 -12.48
C THR A 66 0.67 7.90 -11.21
N ASN A 67 -0.58 7.59 -10.88
CA ASN A 67 -0.90 6.65 -9.82
C ASN A 67 -0.47 5.22 -10.21
N PRO A 68 -0.22 4.33 -9.23
CA PRO A 68 0.00 2.92 -9.49
C PRO A 68 -1.30 2.22 -9.90
N ASP A 69 -1.21 1.15 -10.68
CA ASP A 69 -2.40 0.44 -11.20
C ASP A 69 -3.31 -0.07 -10.07
N TRP A 70 -2.73 -0.51 -8.95
CA TRP A 70 -3.50 -0.97 -7.79
C TRP A 70 -4.39 0.13 -7.20
N TYR A 71 -4.03 1.42 -7.35
CA TYR A 71 -4.87 2.53 -6.89
C TYR A 71 -6.16 2.59 -7.71
N HIS A 72 -6.08 2.38 -9.01
CA HIS A 72 -7.26 2.31 -9.86
C HIS A 72 -8.10 1.06 -9.59
N ASN A 73 -7.44 -0.05 -9.23
CA ASN A 73 -8.13 -1.28 -8.83
C ASN A 73 -9.01 -1.06 -7.60
N ILE A 74 -8.48 -0.46 -6.53
CA ILE A 74 -9.26 -0.27 -5.29
C ILE A 74 -10.41 0.73 -5.45
N LEU A 75 -10.31 1.68 -6.39
CA LEU A 75 -11.41 2.61 -6.68
C LEU A 75 -12.59 1.89 -7.36
N ALA A 76 -12.32 0.85 -8.15
CA ALA A 76 -13.35 0.03 -8.79
C ALA A 76 -13.85 -1.11 -7.87
N HIS A 77 -12.94 -1.69 -7.10
CA HIS A 77 -13.17 -2.85 -6.24
C HIS A 77 -12.47 -2.64 -4.88
N PRO A 78 -13.14 -2.02 -3.90
CA PRO A 78 -12.50 -1.61 -2.65
C PRO A 78 -12.21 -2.76 -1.68
N GLU A 79 -12.79 -3.94 -1.89
CA GLU A 79 -12.49 -5.13 -1.09
C GLU A 79 -11.19 -5.77 -1.59
N VAL A 80 -10.25 -5.94 -0.67
CA VAL A 80 -8.89 -6.42 -0.94
C VAL A 80 -8.48 -7.47 0.07
N THR A 81 -7.62 -8.40 -0.34
CA THR A 81 -6.96 -9.32 0.60
C THR A 81 -5.62 -8.75 1.03
N ILE A 82 -5.38 -8.67 2.33
CA ILE A 82 -4.14 -8.19 2.92
C ILE A 82 -3.39 -9.38 3.55
N GLU A 83 -2.08 -9.45 3.32
CA GLU A 83 -1.15 -10.27 4.09
C GLU A 83 -0.24 -9.35 4.91
N VAL A 84 -0.21 -9.53 6.25
CA VAL A 84 0.71 -8.83 7.16
C VAL A 84 1.36 -9.86 8.07
N GLY A 85 2.69 -9.95 8.02
CA GLY A 85 3.40 -10.99 8.75
C GLY A 85 2.97 -12.39 8.30
N VAL A 86 2.35 -13.15 9.19
CA VAL A 86 1.76 -14.47 8.91
C VAL A 86 0.23 -14.43 8.78
N GLU A 87 -0.39 -13.28 9.01
CA GLU A 87 -1.84 -13.14 8.92
C GLU A 87 -2.28 -12.81 7.49
N GLN A 88 -3.46 -13.32 7.13
CA GLN A 88 -4.16 -12.98 5.91
C GLN A 88 -5.63 -12.69 6.22
N PHE A 89 -6.16 -11.57 5.73
CA PHE A 89 -7.55 -11.16 5.98
C PHE A 89 -8.13 -10.29 4.85
N GLN A 90 -9.46 -10.20 4.80
CA GLN A 90 -10.15 -9.25 3.93
C GLN A 90 -10.17 -7.86 4.58
N ALA A 91 -9.96 -6.84 3.77
CA ALA A 91 -10.03 -5.44 4.19
C ALA A 91 -10.78 -4.60 3.16
N ARG A 92 -11.32 -3.47 3.61
CA ARG A 92 -11.90 -2.45 2.76
C ARG A 92 -10.90 -1.30 2.61
N ALA A 93 -10.57 -0.98 1.37
CA ALA A 93 -9.71 0.14 1.01
C ALA A 93 -10.53 1.40 0.76
N THR A 94 -10.19 2.50 1.45
CA THR A 94 -10.88 3.79 1.34
C THR A 94 -9.87 4.91 1.13
N VAL A 95 -10.16 5.84 0.22
CA VAL A 95 -9.42 7.10 0.10
C VAL A 95 -10.10 8.11 1.02
N PRO A 96 -9.42 8.60 2.07
CA PRO A 96 -10.03 9.53 3.02
C PRO A 96 -10.22 10.92 2.40
N GLN A 97 -11.02 11.76 3.07
CA GLN A 97 -11.19 13.17 2.72
C GLN A 97 -9.88 13.95 2.87
N ALA A 98 -9.85 15.19 2.37
CA ALA A 98 -8.61 15.93 2.18
C ALA A 98 -7.84 16.17 3.49
N GLU A 99 -8.52 16.56 4.55
CA GLU A 99 -7.93 16.88 5.86
C GLU A 99 -7.32 15.63 6.49
N GLU A 100 -8.08 14.54 6.45
CA GLU A 100 -7.66 13.26 7.02
C GLU A 100 -6.53 12.62 6.21
N ARG A 101 -6.59 12.72 4.87
CA ARG A 101 -5.48 12.37 3.98
C ARG A 101 -4.22 13.10 4.42
N ASP A 102 -4.27 14.41 4.65
CA ASP A 102 -3.08 15.19 5.01
C ASP A 102 -2.53 14.81 6.38
N ARG A 103 -3.39 14.57 7.37
CA ARG A 103 -2.98 14.07 8.69
C ARG A 103 -2.21 12.75 8.56
N LEU A 104 -2.80 11.78 7.88
CA LEU A 104 -2.23 10.44 7.71
C LEU A 104 -0.96 10.46 6.86
N PHE A 105 -0.93 11.29 5.81
CA PHE A 105 0.28 11.49 5.00
C PHE A 105 1.43 12.03 5.84
N ASN A 106 1.17 13.08 6.62
CA ASN A 106 2.18 13.71 7.48
C ASN A 106 2.67 12.76 8.57
N GLN A 107 1.80 11.95 9.15
CA GLN A 107 2.16 10.91 10.11
C GLN A 107 3.13 9.88 9.50
N MET A 108 2.83 9.38 8.30
CA MET A 108 3.72 8.44 7.62
C MET A 108 5.03 9.10 7.20
N ALA A 109 5.00 10.35 6.70
CA ALA A 109 6.18 11.09 6.30
C ALA A 109 7.11 11.46 7.48
N ALA A 110 6.56 11.63 8.69
CA ALA A 110 7.35 11.83 9.89
C ALA A 110 8.16 10.57 10.28
N GLN A 111 7.62 9.38 10.00
CA GLN A 111 8.30 8.10 10.25
C GLN A 111 9.21 7.68 9.09
N LEU A 112 8.79 7.96 7.86
CA LEU A 112 9.44 7.58 6.62
C LEU A 112 9.58 8.81 5.71
N PRO A 113 10.63 9.64 5.89
CA PRO A 113 10.80 10.93 5.20
C PRO A 113 10.80 10.85 3.66
N LEU A 114 11.10 9.68 3.09
CA LEU A 114 11.02 9.40 1.65
C LEU A 114 9.64 9.75 1.04
N PHE A 115 8.55 9.63 1.80
CA PHE A 115 7.22 9.97 1.26
C PHE A 115 7.08 11.48 1.03
N ALA A 116 7.67 12.31 1.89
CA ALA A 116 7.72 13.75 1.66
C ALA A 116 8.55 14.10 0.41
N GLU A 117 9.66 13.38 0.17
CA GLU A 117 10.44 13.51 -1.06
C GLU A 117 9.61 13.16 -2.30
N TYR A 118 8.89 12.04 -2.28
CA TYR A 118 8.04 11.63 -3.39
C TYR A 118 6.96 12.66 -3.73
N GLN A 119 6.34 13.27 -2.72
CA GLN A 119 5.33 14.32 -2.93
C GLN A 119 5.94 15.60 -3.51
N ARG A 120 7.19 15.94 -3.18
CA ARG A 120 7.91 17.08 -3.79
C ARG A 120 8.27 16.82 -5.25
N ASN A 121 8.51 15.57 -5.62
CA ASN A 121 8.92 15.17 -6.97
C ASN A 121 7.77 15.02 -7.97
N THR A 122 6.54 15.38 -7.59
CA THR A 122 5.36 15.22 -8.43
C THR A 122 4.38 16.37 -8.26
N THR A 123 3.62 16.67 -9.31
CA THR A 123 2.58 17.71 -9.27
C THR A 123 1.23 17.18 -8.81
N ARG A 124 1.02 15.86 -8.84
CA ARG A 124 -0.21 15.25 -8.33
C ARG A 124 -0.22 15.22 -6.80
N ARG A 125 -1.41 15.33 -6.23
CA ARG A 125 -1.62 15.00 -4.81
C ARG A 125 -1.54 13.48 -4.67
N ILE A 126 -0.51 12.96 -4.00
CA ILE A 126 -0.31 11.52 -3.84
C ILE A 126 -1.43 10.94 -2.95
N PRO A 127 -2.23 9.95 -3.42
CA PRO A 127 -3.29 9.40 -2.60
C PRO A 127 -2.77 8.66 -1.36
N VAL A 128 -3.46 8.85 -0.24
CA VAL A 128 -3.37 7.99 0.94
C VAL A 128 -4.56 7.04 0.88
N VAL A 129 -4.37 5.81 1.35
CA VAL A 129 -5.43 4.81 1.43
C VAL A 129 -5.42 4.20 2.83
N VAL A 130 -6.61 4.14 3.41
CA VAL A 130 -6.89 3.47 4.68
C VAL A 130 -7.41 2.08 4.37
N LEU A 131 -6.84 1.06 5.01
CA LEU A 131 -7.28 -0.33 4.93
C LEU A 131 -7.85 -0.73 6.29
N GLU A 132 -9.12 -1.09 6.30
CA GLU A 132 -9.85 -1.52 7.50
C GLU A 132 -10.22 -2.99 7.37
N ARG A 133 -9.85 -3.81 8.36
CA ARG A 133 -10.18 -5.24 8.36
C ARG A 133 -11.71 -5.41 8.39
N ILE A 134 -12.23 -6.21 7.45
CA ILE A 134 -13.64 -6.57 7.44
C ILE A 134 -13.81 -7.64 8.51
N SER A 135 -14.60 -7.31 9.54
CA SER A 135 -14.99 -8.28 10.56
C SER A 135 -16.14 -9.12 10.00
N SER A 136 -15.97 -10.43 9.95
CA SER A 136 -17.06 -11.37 9.69
C SER A 136 -17.97 -11.50 10.90
#